data_AF-A0A6P8R1H0-F1
#
_entry.id   AF-A0A6P8R1H0-F1
#
_cell.length_a   1.000
_cell.length_b   1.000
_cell.length_c   1.000
_cell.angle_alpha   90.00
_cell.angle_beta   90.00
_cell.angle_gamma   90.00
#
_symmetry.space_group_name_H-M   'P 1'
#
loop_
_entity.id
_entity.type
_entity.pdbx_description
1 polymer ?
#
loop_
_entity_poly.entity_id
_entity_poly.type
_entity_poly.pdbx_seq_one_letter_code
_entity_poly.pdbx_strand_id
1 'polypeptide(L)'
;MNSLMRTFPVWSLVILCTGGSWGLSGPKEVRGHPGGSLSLQCQYKERYKTSKKYWCKRETWSSCEILIQTKSNSIMTKDRLSIRDNSTALTFTVTMESLTKADSGTYWCGIDKYFSDIGYPVIVTVLTGSISQVRLLGGSHSCNGTVEVYYNNTWGTICDHEWDIHDAAVVCRQVGCGPAIEATVEASNGADSGPVWLDNCFCRGLEADLSLCGSHILLQNHRCNSIGRAGVRCSSSGFSGVRLVDGDGSCAGRVEVKYINTWGTICDYKWDLADATVVCRELGCGSAVNASHGTYFQPGSGPVWLKAVYCRGNETRFSQCGSVMAERYPCDHRWEAGVICLGQERVWTSVVFRFMSYTLAFASIFMGFFLYSYLKDNKKQDTHPSAL
;
A
#
# COMPACT_ATOMS: atom_id res chain seq x y z
N MET A 1 -46.20 -26.42 61.30
CA MET A 1 -46.54 -25.97 59.93
C MET A 1 -46.45 -24.46 59.89
N ASN A 2 -45.49 -23.94 59.12
CA ASN A 2 -45.40 -22.60 58.51
C ASN A 2 -45.41 -21.39 59.48
N SER A 3 -44.64 -20.31 59.32
CA SER A 3 -43.62 -19.89 58.37
C SER A 3 -42.98 -18.66 59.04
N LEU A 4 -41.66 -18.68 59.25
CA LEU A 4 -40.89 -17.50 59.65
C LEU A 4 -40.30 -16.90 58.38
N MET A 5 -40.96 -15.88 57.80
CA MET A 5 -40.32 -14.94 56.88
C MET A 5 -40.25 -13.59 57.56
N ARG A 6 -39.13 -13.31 58.23
CA ARG A 6 -38.69 -11.94 58.48
C ARG A 6 -37.71 -11.57 57.39
N THR A 7 -38.09 -10.55 56.63
CA THR A 7 -37.32 -9.90 55.59
C THR A 7 -36.07 -9.26 56.20
N PHE A 8 -34.89 -9.74 55.83
CA PHE A 8 -33.64 -9.03 56.03
C PHE A 8 -33.38 -8.15 54.80
N PRO A 9 -33.12 -6.84 54.94
CA PRO A 9 -32.61 -6.05 53.84
C PRO A 9 -31.18 -6.53 53.57
N VAL A 10 -30.99 -7.20 52.43
CA VAL A 10 -29.67 -7.49 51.87
C VAL A 10 -29.06 -6.14 51.52
N TRP A 11 -28.25 -5.59 52.42
CA TRP A 11 -27.27 -4.60 52.04
C TRP A 11 -26.28 -5.32 51.14
N SER A 12 -26.54 -5.28 49.84
CA SER A 12 -25.55 -5.54 48.82
C SER A 12 -24.41 -4.56 49.06
N LEU A 13 -23.40 -5.00 49.81
CA LEU A 13 -22.05 -4.46 49.70
C LEU A 13 -21.64 -4.70 48.25
N VAL A 14 -21.99 -3.75 47.39
CA VAL A 14 -21.24 -3.50 46.19
C VAL A 14 -19.85 -3.16 46.71
N ILE A 15 -18.98 -4.16 46.73
CA ILE A 15 -17.54 -3.94 46.79
C ILE A 15 -17.24 -3.23 45.48
N LEU A 16 -17.40 -1.90 45.52
CA LEU A 16 -16.71 -1.00 44.64
C LEU A 16 -15.24 -1.28 44.89
N CYS A 17 -14.67 -2.17 44.08
CA CYS A 17 -13.25 -2.20 43.83
C CYS A 17 -12.89 -0.85 43.18
N THR A 18 -12.89 0.23 43.96
CA THR A 18 -12.03 1.36 43.70
C THR A 18 -10.63 0.77 43.80
N GLY A 19 -10.04 0.51 42.63
CA GLY A 19 -8.69 -0.03 42.51
C GLY A 19 -7.80 0.71 43.48
N GLY A 20 -7.32 -0.03 44.48
CA GLY A 20 -6.58 0.53 45.60
C GLY A 20 -5.52 1.48 45.07
N SER A 21 -5.52 2.69 45.61
CA SER A 21 -4.56 3.75 45.32
C SER A 21 -3.20 3.38 45.94
N TRP A 22 -2.64 2.24 45.54
CA TRP A 22 -1.29 1.79 45.82
C TRP A 22 -0.37 2.80 45.15
N GLY A 23 0.42 3.52 45.95
CA GLY A 23 1.08 4.76 45.55
C GLY A 23 2.24 4.65 44.57
N LEU A 24 2.20 3.68 43.65
CA LEU A 24 3.12 3.48 42.52
C LEU A 24 2.28 3.11 41.30
N SER A 25 2.47 3.84 40.20
CA SER A 25 1.82 3.62 38.92
C SER A 25 2.83 3.73 37.77
N GLY A 26 2.53 3.13 36.64
CA GLY A 26 3.34 3.20 35.44
C GLY A 26 2.52 2.78 34.22
N PRO A 27 3.14 2.73 33.02
CA PRO A 27 2.48 2.15 31.85
C PRO A 27 2.22 0.67 32.09
N LYS A 28 1.01 0.21 31.74
CA LYS A 28 0.64 -1.21 31.83
C LYS A 28 1.47 -2.08 30.87
N GLU A 29 1.80 -1.53 29.70
CA GLU A 29 2.59 -2.18 28.67
C GLU A 29 3.48 -1.15 27.96
N VAL A 30 4.70 -1.59 27.58
CA VAL A 30 5.62 -0.83 26.74
C VAL A 30 6.18 -1.72 25.63
N ARG A 31 6.38 -1.13 24.45
CA ARG A 31 6.79 -1.86 23.24
C ARG A 31 8.10 -1.31 22.69
N GLY A 32 8.91 -2.19 22.13
CA GLY A 32 10.15 -1.83 21.45
C GLY A 32 10.47 -2.78 20.31
N HIS A 33 11.49 -2.44 19.52
CA HIS A 33 11.96 -3.24 18.40
C HIS A 33 13.39 -3.74 18.66
N PRO A 34 13.80 -4.88 18.08
CA PRO A 34 15.17 -5.37 18.19
C PRO A 34 16.20 -4.30 17.80
N GLY A 35 17.26 -4.16 18.60
CA GLY A 35 18.29 -3.13 18.44
C GLY A 35 17.90 -1.72 18.90
N GLY A 36 16.61 -1.46 19.08
CA GLY A 36 16.10 -0.18 19.58
C GLY A 36 16.24 -0.02 21.10
N SER A 37 15.73 1.12 21.59
CA SER A 37 15.67 1.45 23.02
C SER A 37 14.24 1.76 23.46
N LEU A 38 13.85 1.33 24.66
CA LEU A 38 12.58 1.74 25.29
C LEU A 38 12.86 2.53 26.56
N SER A 39 12.03 3.53 26.85
CA SER A 39 12.06 4.27 28.12
C SER A 39 10.65 4.37 28.69
N LEU A 40 10.53 4.15 30.00
CA LEU A 40 9.26 4.19 30.71
C LEU A 40 9.39 4.95 32.02
N GLN A 41 8.31 5.57 32.45
CA GLN A 41 8.25 6.34 33.69
C GLN A 41 7.27 5.70 34.67
N CYS A 42 7.73 5.46 35.89
CA CYS A 42 6.91 5.02 37.00
C CYS A 42 6.71 6.20 37.96
N GLN A 43 5.46 6.55 38.26
CA GLN A 43 5.09 7.62 39.17
C GLN A 43 4.85 7.07 40.58
N TYR A 44 5.27 7.80 41.60
CA TYR A 44 5.10 7.38 43.00
C TYR A 44 4.59 8.51 43.89
N LYS A 45 4.11 8.18 45.10
CA LYS A 45 3.66 9.17 46.10
C LYS A 45 4.83 9.80 46.87
N GLU A 46 4.69 11.05 47.31
CA GLU A 46 5.70 11.83 48.06
C GLU A 46 6.37 11.05 49.21
N ARG A 47 5.62 10.20 49.92
CA ARG A 47 6.14 9.35 51.01
C ARG A 47 7.27 8.39 50.59
N TYR A 48 7.49 8.18 49.30
CA TYR A 48 8.52 7.28 48.75
C TYR A 48 9.69 8.03 48.10
N LYS A 49 9.77 9.34 48.29
CA LYS A 49 10.82 10.20 47.71
C LYS A 49 12.25 9.77 48.08
N THR A 50 12.44 9.28 49.30
CA THR A 50 13.74 8.81 49.82
C THR A 50 13.97 7.30 49.68
N SER A 51 12.94 6.55 49.28
CA SER A 51 13.04 5.10 49.07
C SER A 51 13.84 4.79 47.81
N LYS A 52 14.63 3.72 47.80
CA LYS A 52 15.31 3.28 46.59
C LYS A 52 14.29 2.76 45.58
N LYS A 53 14.53 3.06 44.30
CA LYS A 53 13.71 2.63 43.17
C LYS A 53 14.46 1.53 42.44
N TYR A 54 13.77 0.51 41.95
CA TYR A 54 14.41 -0.55 41.20
C TYR A 54 13.54 -1.07 40.07
N TRP A 55 14.21 -1.78 39.17
CA TRP A 55 13.60 -2.47 38.05
C TRP A 55 13.97 -3.94 38.14
N CYS A 56 12.98 -4.82 38.10
CA CYS A 56 13.18 -6.26 38.24
C CYS A 56 12.34 -7.06 37.22
N LYS A 57 12.75 -8.30 36.94
CA LYS A 57 12.11 -9.17 35.93
C LYS A 57 11.79 -10.54 36.52
N ARG A 58 10.52 -10.91 36.57
CA ARG A 58 9.96 -12.28 36.76
C ARG A 58 8.44 -12.24 36.56
N GLU A 59 7.84 -13.41 36.37
CA GLU A 59 6.38 -13.57 36.26
C GLU A 59 5.64 -13.19 37.55
N THR A 60 6.22 -13.46 38.72
CA THR A 60 5.59 -13.17 40.03
C THR A 60 6.39 -12.15 40.82
N TRP A 61 5.67 -11.27 41.55
CA TRP A 61 6.28 -10.23 42.38
C TRP A 61 7.19 -10.78 43.48
N SER A 62 6.81 -11.88 44.13
CA SER A 62 7.56 -12.49 45.23
C SER A 62 8.91 -13.10 44.80
N SER A 63 9.14 -13.32 43.50
CA SER A 63 10.37 -13.88 42.96
C SER A 63 11.19 -12.86 42.16
N CYS A 64 10.81 -11.58 42.18
CA CYS A 64 11.36 -10.59 41.25
C CYS A 64 12.87 -10.37 41.45
N GLU A 65 13.63 -10.62 40.39
CA GLU A 65 15.09 -10.47 40.40
C GLU A 65 15.46 -9.03 40.04
N ILE A 66 16.04 -8.29 40.99
CA ILE A 66 16.43 -6.89 40.80
C ILE A 66 17.54 -6.79 39.75
N LEU A 67 17.20 -6.19 38.61
CA LEU A 67 18.14 -5.97 37.53
C LEU A 67 18.99 -4.73 37.78
N ILE A 68 18.36 -3.62 38.19
CA ILE A 68 19.01 -2.34 38.49
C ILE A 68 18.25 -1.58 39.59
N GLN A 69 18.97 -0.84 40.45
CA GLN A 69 18.43 -0.09 41.58
C GLN A 69 19.13 1.26 41.75
N THR A 70 18.42 2.29 42.22
CA THR A 70 18.99 3.60 42.55
C THR A 70 19.83 3.54 43.83
N LYS A 71 21.00 4.17 43.81
CA LYS A 71 21.88 4.33 44.99
C LYS A 71 21.93 5.79 45.49
N SER A 72 21.70 6.75 44.59
CA SER A 72 21.77 8.20 44.81
C SER A 72 20.88 8.92 43.78
N ASN A 73 20.85 10.26 43.81
CA ASN A 73 20.13 11.08 42.82
C ASN A 73 20.78 11.12 41.41
N SER A 74 21.82 10.33 41.15
CA SER A 74 22.44 10.23 39.83
C SER A 74 21.83 9.11 38.99
N ILE A 75 21.98 9.21 37.67
CA ILE A 75 21.63 8.12 36.75
C ILE A 75 22.50 6.92 37.09
N MET A 76 21.87 5.77 37.30
CA MET A 76 22.56 4.49 37.47
C MET A 76 22.46 3.73 36.16
N THR A 77 23.59 3.23 35.66
CA THR A 77 23.65 2.36 34.48
C THR A 77 24.20 0.99 34.89
N LYS A 78 23.64 -0.07 34.30
CA LYS A 78 24.15 -1.44 34.43
C LYS A 78 23.81 -2.17 33.13
N ASP A 79 24.83 -2.63 32.43
CA ASP A 79 24.71 -3.27 31.11
C ASP A 79 23.91 -2.37 30.14
N ARG A 80 22.79 -2.89 29.61
CA ARG A 80 21.87 -2.19 28.70
C ARG A 80 20.75 -1.45 29.42
N LEU A 81 20.80 -1.34 30.75
CA LEU A 81 19.75 -0.73 31.57
C LEU A 81 20.24 0.56 32.21
N SER A 82 19.36 1.55 32.28
CA SER A 82 19.56 2.73 33.13
C SER A 82 18.32 3.04 33.95
N ILE A 83 18.52 3.59 35.15
CA ILE A 83 17.46 4.06 36.03
C ILE A 83 17.82 5.42 36.61
N ARG A 84 16.85 6.34 36.62
CA ARG A 84 16.99 7.69 37.16
C ARG A 84 15.77 8.07 37.98
N ASP A 85 15.99 8.50 39.22
CA ASP A 85 14.93 9.06 40.06
C ASP A 85 14.84 10.59 39.87
N ASN A 86 13.64 11.11 39.70
CA ASN A 86 13.31 12.53 39.72
C ASN A 86 12.37 12.79 40.90
N SER A 87 12.98 13.02 42.07
CA SER A 87 12.28 13.28 43.33
C SER A 87 11.38 14.51 43.31
N THR A 88 11.63 15.47 42.43
CA THR A 88 10.80 16.69 42.31
C THR A 88 9.53 16.41 41.52
N ALA A 89 9.61 15.60 40.47
CA ALA A 89 8.47 15.18 39.67
C ALA A 89 7.75 13.95 40.25
N LEU A 90 8.30 13.33 41.30
CA LEU A 90 7.83 12.08 41.89
C LEU A 90 7.71 10.93 40.87
N THR A 91 8.70 10.86 39.97
CA THR A 91 8.79 9.82 38.94
C THR A 91 10.20 9.26 38.87
N PHE A 92 10.33 7.98 38.53
CA PHE A 92 11.61 7.43 38.10
C PHE A 92 11.49 6.85 36.70
N THR A 93 12.54 7.04 35.90
CA THR A 93 12.61 6.58 34.51
C THR A 93 13.52 5.37 34.43
N VAL A 94 13.08 4.35 33.70
CA VAL A 94 13.89 3.19 33.33
C VAL A 94 14.06 3.18 31.83
N THR A 95 15.30 3.02 31.36
CA THR A 95 15.61 2.87 29.94
C THR A 95 16.29 1.53 29.71
N MET A 96 15.86 0.81 28.67
CA MET A 96 16.49 -0.42 28.19
C MET A 96 16.95 -0.20 26.75
N GLU A 97 18.22 -0.47 26.46
CA GLU A 97 18.84 -0.26 25.16
C GLU A 97 19.15 -1.59 24.45
N SER A 98 19.39 -1.51 23.14
CA SER A 98 19.75 -2.65 22.28
C SER A 98 18.87 -3.88 22.52
N LEU A 99 17.55 -3.68 22.43
CA LEU A 99 16.56 -4.70 22.78
C LEU A 99 16.71 -5.97 21.93
N THR A 100 16.35 -7.11 22.52
CA THR A 100 16.33 -8.43 21.88
C THR A 100 14.99 -9.12 22.12
N LYS A 101 14.64 -10.14 21.33
CA LYS A 101 13.39 -10.93 21.54
C LYS A 101 13.25 -11.41 23.00
N ALA A 102 14.36 -11.84 23.60
CA ALA A 102 14.42 -12.38 24.95
C ALA A 102 14.15 -11.33 26.04
N ASP A 103 14.17 -10.03 25.70
CA ASP A 103 13.79 -8.96 26.62
C ASP A 103 12.27 -8.86 26.80
N SER A 104 11.46 -9.55 26.01
CA SER A 104 10.03 -9.62 26.26
C SER A 104 9.72 -10.35 27.57
N GLY A 105 8.72 -9.87 28.31
CA GLY A 105 8.25 -10.51 29.55
C GLY A 105 7.67 -9.52 30.55
N THR A 106 7.39 -10.02 31.75
CA THR A 106 6.86 -9.22 32.86
C THR A 106 8.01 -8.61 33.66
N TYR A 107 7.97 -7.29 33.78
CA TYR A 107 8.86 -6.50 34.59
C TYR A 107 8.07 -5.74 35.65
N TRP A 108 8.77 -5.16 36.62
CA TRP A 108 8.14 -4.43 37.70
C TRP A 108 8.89 -3.15 38.03
N CYS A 109 8.15 -2.04 38.06
CA CYS A 109 8.56 -0.85 38.79
C CYS A 109 8.54 -1.21 40.27
N GLY A 110 9.67 -1.10 40.97
CA GLY A 110 9.78 -1.46 42.39
C GLY A 110 10.23 -0.30 43.27
N ILE A 111 9.72 -0.26 44.50
CA ILE A 111 10.19 0.63 45.56
C ILE A 111 10.55 -0.19 46.79
N ASP A 112 11.81 -0.05 47.20
CA ASP A 112 12.41 -0.69 48.37
C ASP A 112 11.84 -0.08 49.66
N LYS A 113 11.26 -0.92 50.51
CA LYS A 113 10.64 -0.53 51.78
C LYS A 113 11.07 -1.50 52.89
N TYR A 114 11.22 -0.94 54.08
CA TYR A 114 11.68 -1.66 55.28
C TYR A 114 10.87 -2.93 55.64
N PHE A 115 9.58 -2.99 55.32
CA PHE A 115 8.72 -4.13 55.68
C PHE A 115 8.27 -4.95 54.47
N SER A 116 7.90 -4.29 53.38
CA SER A 116 7.37 -4.94 52.19
C SER A 116 7.42 -3.95 51.04
N ASP A 117 8.17 -4.32 50.01
CA ASP A 117 8.33 -3.55 48.79
C ASP A 117 7.00 -3.40 48.06
N ILE A 118 6.86 -2.31 47.30
CA ILE A 118 5.72 -2.12 46.42
C ILE A 118 6.15 -2.25 44.97
N GLY A 119 5.34 -2.98 44.20
CA GLY A 119 5.57 -3.27 42.81
C GLY A 119 4.41 -2.81 41.94
N TYR A 120 4.72 -2.30 40.75
CA TYR A 120 3.73 -2.11 39.68
C TYR A 120 4.18 -2.92 38.46
N PRO A 121 3.35 -3.86 37.96
CA PRO A 121 3.73 -4.71 36.84
C PRO A 121 3.70 -3.92 35.52
N VAL A 122 4.69 -4.18 34.69
CA VAL A 122 4.83 -3.61 33.35
C VAL A 122 5.16 -4.74 32.38
N ILE A 123 4.34 -4.90 31.36
CA ILE A 123 4.61 -5.86 30.29
C ILE A 123 5.56 -5.20 29.28
N VAL A 124 6.74 -5.80 29.08
CA VAL A 124 7.68 -5.36 28.04
C VAL A 124 7.56 -6.32 26.86
N THR A 125 7.34 -5.76 25.68
CA THR A 125 7.15 -6.53 24.46
C THR A 125 8.13 -6.06 23.38
N VAL A 126 9.00 -6.96 22.91
CA VAL A 126 9.92 -6.69 21.79
C VAL A 126 9.36 -7.31 20.52
N LEU A 127 8.96 -6.46 19.59
CA LEU A 127 8.29 -6.81 18.34
C LEU A 127 9.33 -7.31 17.32
N THR A 128 9.45 -8.63 17.19
CA THR A 128 10.50 -9.27 16.35
C THR A 128 10.05 -9.59 14.93
N GLY A 129 8.80 -9.29 14.59
CA GLY A 129 8.27 -9.40 13.23
C GLY A 129 8.09 -8.02 12.61
N SER A 130 8.50 -7.85 11.36
CA SER A 130 8.02 -6.75 10.53
C SER A 130 6.75 -7.21 9.84
N ILE A 131 5.69 -6.40 9.92
CA ILE A 131 4.44 -6.59 9.17
C ILE A 131 4.69 -6.18 7.70
N SER A 132 5.56 -6.93 7.05
CA SER A 132 6.03 -6.66 5.68
C SER A 132 5.19 -7.37 4.64
N GLN A 133 4.52 -8.46 5.01
CA GLN A 133 3.71 -9.25 4.09
C GLN A 133 2.22 -9.04 4.39
N VAL A 134 1.50 -8.66 3.35
CA VAL A 134 0.06 -8.38 3.37
C VAL A 134 -0.59 -9.19 2.26
N ARG A 135 -1.78 -9.74 2.52
CA ARG A 135 -2.63 -10.38 1.50
C ARG A 135 -4.09 -9.99 1.68
N LEU A 136 -4.85 -10.09 0.60
CA LEU A 136 -6.30 -9.86 0.59
C LEU A 136 -7.03 -11.19 0.42
N LEU A 137 -8.03 -11.46 1.26
CA LEU A 137 -8.84 -12.68 1.23
C LEU A 137 -10.33 -12.38 1.09
N GLY A 138 -11.09 -13.32 0.51
CA GLY A 138 -12.56 -13.27 0.49
C GLY A 138 -13.17 -12.27 -0.50
N GLY A 139 -12.37 -11.43 -1.16
CA GLY A 139 -12.87 -10.50 -2.16
C GLY A 139 -13.19 -11.15 -3.50
N SER A 140 -13.89 -10.40 -4.35
CA SER A 140 -14.31 -10.86 -5.68
C SER A 140 -13.16 -11.02 -6.68
N HIS A 141 -12.00 -10.43 -6.41
CA HIS A 141 -10.73 -10.50 -7.16
C HIS A 141 -9.54 -10.14 -6.27
N SER A 142 -8.30 -10.29 -6.76
CA SER A 142 -7.04 -10.14 -6.02
C SER A 142 -6.74 -8.76 -5.40
N CYS A 143 -7.52 -7.74 -5.74
CA CYS A 143 -7.35 -6.34 -5.31
C CYS A 143 -8.52 -5.84 -4.46
N ASN A 144 -9.27 -6.78 -3.89
CA ASN A 144 -10.37 -6.53 -2.98
C ASN A 144 -10.38 -7.66 -1.93
N GLY A 145 -10.76 -7.35 -0.70
CA GLY A 145 -11.04 -8.34 0.33
C GLY A 145 -10.62 -7.88 1.72
N THR A 146 -10.78 -8.79 2.68
CA THR A 146 -10.29 -8.65 4.05
C THR A 146 -8.76 -8.64 4.05
N VAL A 147 -8.17 -7.70 4.80
CA VAL A 147 -6.72 -7.55 4.92
C VAL A 147 -6.18 -8.53 5.97
N GLU A 148 -5.19 -9.33 5.58
CA GLU A 148 -4.39 -10.12 6.51
C GLU A 148 -2.92 -9.73 6.44
N VAL A 149 -2.28 -9.75 7.60
CA VAL A 149 -0.85 -9.49 7.79
C VAL A 149 -0.16 -10.74 8.31
N TYR A 150 1.05 -10.99 7.82
CA TYR A 150 1.88 -12.08 8.33
C TYR A 150 2.71 -11.58 9.50
N TYR A 151 2.50 -12.19 10.67
CA TYR A 151 3.24 -11.86 11.87
C TYR A 151 3.41 -13.11 12.74
N ASN A 152 4.58 -13.26 13.38
CA ASN A 152 4.88 -14.41 14.24
C ASN A 152 4.55 -15.78 13.61
N ASN A 153 5.01 -15.98 12.37
CA ASN A 153 4.81 -17.17 11.55
C ASN A 153 3.36 -17.56 11.23
N THR A 154 2.41 -16.66 11.43
CA THR A 154 0.97 -16.94 11.22
C THR A 154 0.27 -15.74 10.59
N TRP A 155 -0.70 -16.01 9.72
CA TRP A 155 -1.55 -14.97 9.14
C TRP A 155 -2.62 -14.57 10.14
N GLY A 156 -2.94 -13.29 10.19
CA GLY A 156 -3.99 -12.77 11.03
C GLY A 156 -4.54 -11.45 10.51
N THR A 157 -5.72 -11.09 10.99
CA THR A 157 -6.50 -9.98 10.46
C THR A 157 -6.23 -8.68 11.23
N ILE A 158 -6.82 -7.60 10.75
CA ILE A 158 -6.75 -6.26 11.34
C ILE A 158 -8.15 -5.86 11.85
N CYS A 159 -8.22 -5.23 13.03
CA CYS A 159 -9.46 -4.63 13.55
C CYS A 159 -9.91 -3.46 12.67
N ASP A 160 -11.22 -3.24 12.58
CA ASP A 160 -11.82 -2.11 11.85
C ASP A 160 -11.84 -0.78 12.65
N HIS A 161 -11.44 -0.77 13.93
CA HIS A 161 -11.39 0.47 14.71
C HIS A 161 -10.43 1.47 14.08
N GLU A 162 -10.98 2.65 13.79
CA GLU A 162 -10.29 3.75 13.10
C GLU A 162 -9.71 3.36 11.73
N TRP A 163 -10.11 2.22 11.16
CA TRP A 163 -9.70 1.80 9.82
C TRP A 163 -10.26 2.76 8.78
N ASP A 164 -9.37 3.45 8.07
CA ASP A 164 -9.75 4.51 7.14
C ASP A 164 -9.12 4.39 5.75
N ILE A 165 -9.41 5.37 4.90
CA ILE A 165 -8.91 5.39 3.52
C ILE A 165 -7.39 5.58 3.42
N HIS A 166 -6.75 6.18 4.44
CA HIS A 166 -5.30 6.33 4.49
C HIS A 166 -4.63 4.99 4.79
N ASP A 167 -5.18 4.20 5.70
CA ASP A 167 -4.71 2.84 5.95
C ASP A 167 -4.88 1.95 4.71
N ALA A 168 -6.06 2.00 4.10
CA ALA A 168 -6.35 1.29 2.87
C ALA A 168 -5.40 1.69 1.73
N ALA A 169 -5.02 2.97 1.63
CA ALA A 169 -4.10 3.45 0.62
C ALA A 169 -2.70 2.85 0.76
N VAL A 170 -2.22 2.65 2.00
CA VAL A 170 -0.94 1.97 2.26
C VAL A 170 -1.05 0.50 1.87
N VAL A 171 -2.13 -0.20 2.25
CA VAL A 171 -2.36 -1.60 1.87
C VAL A 171 -2.39 -1.77 0.36
N CYS A 172 -3.24 -1.02 -0.34
CA CYS A 172 -3.42 -1.14 -1.78
C CYS A 172 -2.11 -0.88 -2.55
N ARG A 173 -1.29 0.05 -2.05
CA ARG A 173 0.07 0.28 -2.58
C ARG A 173 0.99 -0.90 -2.28
N GLN A 174 1.02 -1.39 -1.05
CA GLN A 174 1.88 -2.49 -0.62
C GLN A 174 1.60 -3.80 -1.37
N VAL A 175 0.34 -4.08 -1.71
CA VAL A 175 -0.05 -5.24 -2.54
C VAL A 175 0.00 -4.98 -4.04
N GLY A 176 0.38 -3.77 -4.47
CA GLY A 176 0.54 -3.43 -5.90
C GLY A 176 -0.77 -3.24 -6.67
N CYS A 177 -1.89 -2.95 -5.99
CA CYS A 177 -3.22 -2.84 -6.57
C CYS A 177 -3.66 -1.41 -6.91
N GLY A 178 -2.72 -0.44 -6.86
CA GLY A 178 -3.00 0.97 -7.16
C GLY A 178 -3.55 1.74 -5.96
N PRO A 179 -4.21 2.89 -6.17
CA PRO A 179 -4.84 3.66 -5.10
C PRO A 179 -6.01 2.90 -4.47
N ALA A 180 -6.24 3.15 -3.18
CA ALA A 180 -7.46 2.71 -2.52
C ALA A 180 -8.66 3.49 -3.04
N ILE A 181 -9.74 2.78 -3.38
CA ILE A 181 -11.04 3.38 -3.65
C ILE A 181 -11.84 3.47 -2.35
N GLU A 182 -11.75 2.44 -1.51
CA GLU A 182 -12.58 2.31 -0.33
C GLU A 182 -11.88 1.49 0.75
N ALA A 183 -12.01 1.95 2.00
CA ALA A 183 -11.73 1.16 3.19
C ALA A 183 -13.02 0.44 3.58
N THR A 184 -13.04 -0.88 3.49
CA THR A 184 -14.23 -1.70 3.76
C THR A 184 -14.15 -2.32 5.14
N VAL A 185 -15.30 -2.69 5.69
CA VAL A 185 -15.42 -3.43 6.94
C VAL A 185 -16.23 -4.68 6.66
N GLU A 186 -15.60 -5.85 6.74
CA GLU A 186 -16.29 -7.12 6.54
C GLU A 186 -16.71 -7.73 7.88
N ALA A 187 -17.98 -8.07 8.01
CA ALA A 187 -18.49 -8.74 9.19
C ALA A 187 -17.92 -10.17 9.23
N SER A 188 -17.23 -10.50 10.32
CA SER A 188 -16.71 -11.85 10.49
C SER A 188 -17.85 -12.82 10.82
N ASN A 189 -18.13 -13.78 9.93
CA ASN A 189 -18.85 -15.00 10.35
C ASN A 189 -17.89 -15.76 11.28
N GLY A 190 -18.15 -15.68 12.58
CA GLY A 190 -17.18 -15.87 13.67
C GLY A 190 -16.64 -17.28 13.93
N ALA A 191 -16.40 -18.11 12.93
CA ALA A 191 -15.91 -19.48 13.12
C ALA A 191 -14.47 -19.76 12.64
N ASP A 192 -13.95 -19.09 11.58
CA ASP A 192 -12.74 -19.58 10.87
C ASP A 192 -11.56 -18.59 10.72
N SER A 193 -11.60 -17.42 11.36
CA SER A 193 -10.48 -16.47 11.25
C SER A 193 -9.48 -16.71 12.36
N GLY A 194 -8.22 -16.86 12.00
CA GLY A 194 -7.11 -16.92 12.94
C GLY A 194 -6.92 -15.65 13.81
N PRO A 195 -5.69 -15.39 14.30
CA PRO A 195 -5.41 -14.30 15.21
C PRO A 195 -5.72 -12.91 14.61
N VAL A 196 -5.96 -11.92 15.47
CA VAL A 196 -5.99 -10.50 15.10
C VAL A 196 -4.64 -9.91 15.49
N TRP A 197 -3.91 -9.33 14.54
CA TRP A 197 -2.55 -8.83 14.77
C TRP A 197 -2.44 -7.32 14.95
N LEU A 198 -3.36 -6.56 14.37
CA LEU A 198 -3.32 -5.10 14.37
C LEU A 198 -4.66 -4.51 14.81
N ASP A 199 -4.57 -3.39 15.51
CA ASP A 199 -5.71 -2.55 15.88
C ASP A 199 -5.28 -1.09 15.87
N ASN A 200 -6.24 -0.19 15.62
CA ASN A 200 -6.04 1.25 15.49
C ASN A 200 -4.83 1.57 14.60
N CYS A 201 -4.96 1.27 13.30
CA CYS A 201 -3.98 1.69 12.32
C CYS A 201 -4.11 3.21 12.11
N PHE A 202 -3.00 3.92 12.21
CA PHE A 202 -2.95 5.37 12.03
C PHE A 202 -1.96 5.73 10.93
N CYS A 203 -2.21 5.26 9.71
CA CYS A 203 -1.42 5.65 8.56
C CYS A 203 -1.75 7.10 8.15
N ARG A 204 -0.75 7.82 7.64
CA ARG A 204 -0.95 9.10 6.92
C ARG A 204 -1.31 8.88 5.46
N GLY A 205 -1.15 7.66 4.95
CA GLY A 205 -1.42 7.27 3.57
C GLY A 205 -0.20 7.32 2.65
N LEU A 206 0.97 7.74 3.16
CA LEU A 206 2.22 7.93 2.40
C LEU A 206 3.30 6.88 2.74
N GLU A 207 3.07 6.08 3.77
CA GLU A 207 3.98 5.05 4.27
C GLU A 207 4.28 3.99 3.20
N ALA A 208 5.52 3.50 3.10
CA ALA A 208 5.86 2.48 2.11
C ALA A 208 5.12 1.14 2.36
N ASP A 209 4.87 0.82 3.63
CA ASP A 209 4.18 -0.39 4.07
C ASP A 209 3.52 -0.16 5.44
N LEU A 210 2.61 -1.07 5.82
CA LEU A 210 1.85 -1.01 7.07
C LEU A 210 2.72 -1.03 8.34
N SER A 211 3.95 -1.54 8.27
CA SER A 211 4.86 -1.58 9.44
C SER A 211 5.40 -0.21 9.81
N LEU A 212 5.31 0.76 8.89
CA LEU A 212 5.70 2.16 9.09
C LEU A 212 4.55 3.06 9.55
N CYS A 213 3.31 2.55 9.54
CA CYS A 213 2.20 3.27 10.11
C CYS A 213 2.31 3.31 11.64
N GLY A 214 1.72 4.32 12.26
CA GLY A 214 1.58 4.39 13.72
C GLY A 214 0.57 3.35 14.23
N SER A 215 0.72 2.07 13.87
CA SER A 215 -0.24 1.01 14.20
C SER A 215 0.08 0.36 15.54
N HIS A 216 -0.95 -0.07 16.28
CA HIS A 216 -0.78 -0.84 17.50
C HIS A 216 -0.82 -2.35 17.17
N ILE A 217 0.32 -3.04 17.23
CA ILE A 217 0.37 -4.51 17.13
C ILE A 217 -0.33 -5.13 18.34
N LEU A 218 -1.50 -5.74 18.18
CA LEU A 218 -2.16 -6.44 19.27
C LEU A 218 -1.40 -7.75 19.56
N LEU A 219 -0.74 -7.81 20.71
CA LEU A 219 -0.20 -9.05 21.26
C LEU A 219 -1.01 -9.41 22.51
N GLN A 220 -1.45 -10.67 22.55
CA GLN A 220 -2.32 -11.30 23.55
C GLN A 220 -3.80 -10.88 23.50
N ASN A 221 -4.63 -11.70 22.85
CA ASN A 221 -6.05 -11.95 23.15
C ASN A 221 -6.96 -10.74 23.45
N HIS A 222 -6.58 -9.53 23.07
CA HIS A 222 -7.50 -8.42 22.96
C HIS A 222 -8.42 -8.78 21.81
N ARG A 223 -9.57 -9.37 22.18
CA ARG A 223 -10.68 -9.57 21.27
C ARG A 223 -11.00 -8.18 20.75
N CYS A 224 -10.90 -8.00 19.44
CA CYS A 224 -11.56 -6.92 18.76
C CYS A 224 -13.01 -6.88 19.28
N ASN A 225 -13.37 -5.81 19.98
CA ASN A 225 -14.73 -5.61 20.48
C ASN A 225 -15.67 -5.16 19.35
N SER A 226 -15.11 -4.74 18.22
CA SER A 226 -15.85 -4.50 17.00
C SER A 226 -16.16 -5.81 16.29
N ILE A 227 -17.26 -5.75 15.55
CA ILE A 227 -17.86 -6.90 14.87
C ILE A 227 -17.17 -7.13 13.50
N GLY A 228 -16.41 -6.14 13.03
CA GLY A 228 -15.86 -6.09 11.69
C GLY A 228 -14.35 -6.30 11.62
N ARG A 229 -13.89 -6.77 10.46
CA ARG A 229 -12.49 -6.82 10.08
C ARG A 229 -12.21 -5.80 9.00
N ALA A 230 -11.03 -5.19 9.07
CA ALA A 230 -10.56 -4.27 8.06
C ALA A 230 -10.39 -4.97 6.71
N GLY A 231 -11.00 -4.38 5.68
CA GLY A 231 -10.91 -4.76 4.29
C GLY A 231 -10.55 -3.57 3.42
N VAL A 232 -10.20 -3.84 2.17
CA VAL A 232 -9.95 -2.80 1.17
C VAL A 232 -10.60 -3.15 -0.15
N ARG A 233 -10.99 -2.10 -0.88
CA ARG A 233 -11.24 -2.17 -2.30
C ARG A 233 -10.29 -1.20 -3.01
N CYS A 234 -9.32 -1.77 -3.69
CA CYS A 234 -8.36 -1.00 -4.47
C CYS A 234 -8.92 -0.71 -5.87
N SER A 235 -8.29 0.22 -6.60
CA SER A 235 -8.71 0.51 -7.97
C SER A 235 -8.62 -0.66 -8.94
N SER A 236 -7.99 -1.75 -8.52
CA SER A 236 -7.99 -3.05 -9.21
C SER A 236 -7.38 -3.02 -10.60
N SER A 237 -6.76 -1.91 -10.98
CA SER A 237 -6.09 -1.85 -12.25
C SER A 237 -4.84 -2.71 -12.19
N GLY A 238 -3.90 -2.53 -11.24
CA GLY A 238 -2.62 -3.27 -11.27
C GLY A 238 -1.86 -3.19 -12.61
N PHE A 239 -2.40 -2.41 -13.57
CA PHE A 239 -1.97 -2.23 -14.92
C PHE A 239 -0.97 -1.10 -14.85
N SER A 240 0.29 -1.47 -15.05
CA SER A 240 1.43 -0.57 -14.93
C SER A 240 1.80 0.09 -16.26
N GLY A 241 1.10 -0.26 -17.34
CA GLY A 241 1.29 0.37 -18.64
C GLY A 241 0.39 -0.20 -19.72
N VAL A 242 0.30 0.57 -20.81
CA VAL A 242 -0.40 0.25 -22.06
C VAL A 242 0.59 0.35 -23.21
N ARG A 243 0.47 -0.49 -24.23
CA ARG A 243 1.22 -0.37 -25.49
C ARG A 243 0.37 -0.78 -26.69
N LEU A 244 0.76 -0.30 -27.87
CA LEU A 244 0.20 -0.72 -29.15
C LEU A 244 1.19 -1.61 -29.88
N VAL A 245 0.69 -2.72 -30.44
CA VAL A 245 1.50 -3.71 -31.14
C VAL A 245 0.86 -4.03 -32.50
N ASP A 246 1.70 -4.36 -33.49
CA ASP A 246 1.29 -4.81 -34.83
C ASP A 246 0.38 -3.86 -35.61
N GLY A 247 0.55 -2.54 -35.42
CA GLY A 247 -0.08 -1.51 -36.24
C GLY A 247 0.92 -0.66 -37.04
N ASP A 248 0.39 0.20 -37.92
CA ASP A 248 1.20 1.09 -38.75
C ASP A 248 1.67 2.31 -37.95
N GLY A 249 2.84 2.19 -37.32
CA GLY A 249 3.46 3.22 -36.49
C GLY A 249 3.12 3.10 -35.00
N SER A 250 3.56 4.09 -34.21
CA SER A 250 3.45 4.05 -32.74
C SER A 250 2.06 4.38 -32.19
N CYS A 251 1.15 4.84 -33.05
CA CYS A 251 -0.17 5.37 -32.67
C CYS A 251 -1.33 4.55 -33.26
N ALA A 252 -1.06 3.35 -33.74
CA ALA A 252 -2.06 2.38 -34.15
C ALA A 252 -1.60 0.98 -33.76
N GLY A 253 -2.53 0.11 -33.38
CA GLY A 253 -2.24 -1.30 -33.10
C GLY A 253 -3.22 -1.97 -32.14
N ARG A 254 -2.98 -3.26 -31.92
CA ARG A 254 -3.62 -4.05 -30.86
C ARG A 254 -3.23 -3.48 -29.50
N VAL A 255 -4.19 -3.36 -28.60
CA VAL A 255 -3.95 -2.86 -27.24
C VAL A 255 -3.47 -4.00 -26.35
N GLU A 256 -2.30 -3.81 -25.74
CA GLU A 256 -1.80 -4.69 -24.69
C GLU A 256 -1.60 -3.91 -23.38
N VAL A 257 -1.92 -4.55 -22.26
CA VAL A 257 -1.76 -4.00 -20.91
C VAL A 257 -0.80 -4.84 -20.09
N LYS A 258 -0.03 -4.17 -19.23
CA LYS A 258 0.97 -4.82 -18.38
C LYS A 258 0.42 -5.07 -16.99
N TYR A 259 0.12 -6.34 -16.68
CA TYR A 259 -0.34 -6.79 -15.37
C TYR A 259 0.68 -7.76 -14.76
N ILE A 260 1.06 -7.56 -13.49
CA ILE A 260 2.07 -8.38 -12.78
C ILE A 260 3.32 -8.64 -13.64
N ASN A 261 3.92 -7.56 -14.13
CA ASN A 261 5.11 -7.56 -14.99
C ASN A 261 4.99 -8.29 -16.35
N THR A 262 3.80 -8.75 -16.72
CA THR A 262 3.56 -9.53 -17.95
C THR A 262 2.59 -8.79 -18.87
N TRP A 263 2.92 -8.72 -20.15
CA TRP A 263 2.03 -8.14 -21.16
C TRP A 263 0.97 -9.14 -21.58
N GLY A 264 -0.25 -8.67 -21.76
CA GLY A 264 -1.37 -9.46 -22.25
C GLY A 264 -2.40 -8.59 -22.95
N THR A 265 -3.30 -9.23 -23.67
CA THR A 265 -4.26 -8.57 -24.55
C THR A 265 -5.58 -8.27 -23.85
N ILE A 266 -6.42 -7.47 -24.51
CA ILE A 266 -7.75 -7.07 -24.03
C ILE A 266 -8.78 -7.59 -25.01
N CYS A 267 -9.89 -8.09 -24.51
CA CYS A 267 -11.01 -8.52 -25.32
C CYS A 267 -11.81 -7.31 -25.85
N ASP A 268 -12.33 -7.43 -27.07
CA ASP A 268 -13.10 -6.39 -27.74
C ASP A 268 -14.54 -6.24 -27.23
N TYR A 269 -14.94 -7.06 -26.25
CA TYR A 269 -16.27 -7.05 -25.68
C TYR A 269 -16.52 -5.76 -24.89
N LYS A 270 -17.46 -4.95 -25.40
CA LYS A 270 -17.78 -3.59 -24.92
C LYS A 270 -16.66 -2.56 -25.12
N TRP A 271 -15.58 -2.91 -25.83
CA TRP A 271 -14.55 -1.96 -26.22
C TRP A 271 -15.14 -0.83 -27.07
N ASP A 272 -14.92 0.42 -26.70
CA ASP A 272 -15.48 1.55 -27.43
C ASP A 272 -14.51 2.72 -27.62
N LEU A 273 -15.01 3.81 -28.23
CA LEU A 273 -14.21 4.99 -28.53
C LEU A 273 -13.81 5.75 -27.26
N ALA A 274 -14.57 5.67 -26.17
CA ALA A 274 -14.19 6.28 -24.90
C ALA A 274 -12.99 5.55 -24.31
N ASP A 275 -12.96 4.22 -24.38
CA ASP A 275 -11.80 3.41 -23.98
C ASP A 275 -10.57 3.72 -24.82
N ALA A 276 -10.73 3.71 -26.15
CA ALA A 276 -9.68 4.05 -27.10
C ALA A 276 -9.12 5.46 -26.86
N THR A 277 -9.97 6.42 -26.51
CA THR A 277 -9.55 7.81 -26.21
C THR A 277 -8.60 7.87 -25.02
N VAL A 278 -8.85 7.09 -23.97
CA VAL A 278 -7.95 7.02 -22.81
C VAL A 278 -6.60 6.43 -23.20
N VAL A 279 -6.57 5.37 -24.01
CA VAL A 279 -5.32 4.76 -24.51
C VAL A 279 -4.52 5.74 -25.35
N CYS A 280 -5.15 6.39 -26.34
CA CYS A 280 -4.47 7.36 -27.20
C CYS A 280 -3.91 8.55 -26.40
N ARG A 281 -4.66 9.01 -25.39
CA ARG A 281 -4.22 10.09 -24.50
C ARG A 281 -3.04 9.67 -23.64
N GLU A 282 -3.09 8.50 -23.01
CA GLU A 282 -1.98 8.02 -22.16
C GLU A 282 -0.69 7.83 -22.96
N LEU A 283 -0.78 7.38 -24.21
CA LEU A 283 0.35 7.21 -25.12
C LEU A 283 0.82 8.50 -25.80
N GLY A 284 0.15 9.63 -25.57
CA GLY A 284 0.49 10.92 -26.20
C GLY A 284 0.20 10.98 -27.70
N CYS A 285 -0.67 10.11 -28.22
CA CYS A 285 -1.02 9.99 -29.64
C CYS A 285 -2.21 10.86 -30.08
N GLY A 286 -2.67 11.77 -29.21
CA GLY A 286 -3.82 12.63 -29.49
C GLY A 286 -5.16 11.92 -29.25
N SER A 287 -6.18 12.27 -30.04
CA SER A 287 -7.51 11.67 -29.92
C SER A 287 -7.59 10.32 -30.63
N ALA A 288 -8.50 9.44 -30.17
CA ALA A 288 -8.83 8.22 -30.87
C ALA A 288 -9.65 8.51 -32.14
N VAL A 289 -9.26 7.87 -33.24
CA VAL A 289 -9.99 7.89 -34.52
C VAL A 289 -10.86 6.65 -34.63
N ASN A 290 -10.37 5.50 -34.15
CA ASN A 290 -11.09 4.24 -34.24
C ASN A 290 -10.80 3.32 -33.05
N ALA A 291 -11.84 2.63 -32.59
CA ALA A 291 -11.74 1.48 -31.69
C ALA A 291 -11.98 0.22 -32.54
N SER A 292 -10.92 -0.53 -32.83
CA SER A 292 -11.03 -1.73 -33.67
C SER A 292 -11.32 -2.97 -32.83
N HIS A 293 -11.99 -3.94 -33.45
CA HIS A 293 -12.43 -5.18 -32.82
C HIS A 293 -11.87 -6.39 -33.58
N GLY A 294 -11.80 -7.54 -32.91
CA GLY A 294 -11.33 -8.80 -33.47
C GLY A 294 -9.88 -8.78 -33.97
N THR A 295 -9.61 -9.58 -35.00
CA THR A 295 -8.27 -9.71 -35.62
C THR A 295 -8.00 -8.61 -36.64
N TYR A 296 -8.42 -7.37 -36.36
CA TYR A 296 -8.13 -6.23 -37.24
C TYR A 296 -6.62 -6.00 -37.35
N PHE A 297 -5.92 -6.12 -36.22
CA PHE A 297 -4.48 -6.29 -36.15
C PHE A 297 -4.14 -7.78 -36.03
N GLN A 298 -2.85 -8.14 -36.19
CA GLN A 298 -2.43 -9.53 -35.96
C GLN A 298 -2.89 -10.01 -34.57
N PRO A 299 -3.34 -11.26 -34.41
CA PRO A 299 -3.69 -11.78 -33.10
C PRO A 299 -2.47 -11.78 -32.17
N GLY A 300 -2.68 -11.41 -30.91
CA GLY A 300 -1.66 -11.49 -29.88
C GLY A 300 -1.34 -12.93 -29.48
N SER A 301 -0.32 -13.06 -28.64
CA SER A 301 0.07 -14.30 -28.00
C SER A 301 0.22 -14.09 -26.50
N GLY A 302 -0.23 -15.05 -25.69
CA GLY A 302 -0.07 -15.00 -24.23
C GLY A 302 -1.41 -14.80 -23.51
N PRO A 303 -1.43 -14.23 -22.30
CA PRO A 303 -2.65 -14.09 -21.52
C PRO A 303 -3.57 -13.01 -22.11
N VAL A 304 -4.88 -13.24 -22.03
CA VAL A 304 -5.89 -12.17 -22.16
C VAL A 304 -6.21 -11.69 -20.75
N TRP A 305 -5.92 -10.42 -20.44
CA TRP A 305 -6.11 -9.91 -19.08
C TRP A 305 -7.53 -9.43 -18.82
N LEU A 306 -8.12 -8.75 -19.81
CA LEU A 306 -9.38 -8.03 -19.64
C LEU A 306 -10.45 -8.55 -20.59
N LYS A 307 -11.63 -8.81 -20.05
CA LYS A 307 -12.85 -9.13 -20.80
C LYS A 307 -13.57 -7.88 -21.28
N ALA A 308 -13.63 -6.84 -20.45
CA ALA A 308 -14.34 -5.61 -20.75
C ALA A 308 -13.68 -4.41 -20.08
N VAL A 309 -13.80 -3.25 -20.71
CA VAL A 309 -13.34 -1.95 -20.22
C VAL A 309 -14.53 -0.99 -20.29
N TYR A 310 -14.60 -0.07 -19.33
CA TYR A 310 -15.67 0.89 -19.17
C TYR A 310 -15.09 2.25 -18.76
N CYS A 311 -14.26 2.83 -19.63
CA CYS A 311 -13.81 4.19 -19.45
C CYS A 311 -14.98 5.17 -19.68
N ARG A 312 -14.97 6.30 -18.96
CA ARG A 312 -15.83 7.46 -19.23
C ARG A 312 -15.30 8.31 -20.38
N GLY A 313 -14.03 8.18 -20.71
CA GLY A 313 -13.34 8.91 -21.78
C GLY A 313 -12.59 10.15 -21.29
N ASN A 314 -12.70 10.51 -20.01
CA ASN A 314 -11.99 11.65 -19.40
C ASN A 314 -10.82 11.24 -18.48
N GLU A 315 -10.60 9.94 -18.32
CA GLU A 315 -9.51 9.38 -17.51
C GLU A 315 -8.13 9.72 -18.07
N THR A 316 -7.22 10.17 -17.21
CA THR A 316 -5.84 10.47 -17.64
C THR A 316 -5.00 9.23 -17.92
N ARG A 317 -5.36 8.10 -17.32
CA ARG A 317 -4.67 6.80 -17.46
C ARG A 317 -5.68 5.68 -17.58
N PHE A 318 -5.36 4.66 -18.36
CA PHE A 318 -6.14 3.45 -18.55
C PHE A 318 -6.40 2.71 -17.24
N SER A 319 -5.45 2.77 -16.31
CA SER A 319 -5.58 2.21 -14.96
C SER A 319 -6.71 2.84 -14.12
N GLN A 320 -7.33 3.93 -14.58
CA GLN A 320 -8.45 4.59 -13.89
C GLN A 320 -9.82 4.11 -14.40
N CYS A 321 -9.85 3.38 -15.52
CA CYS A 321 -11.09 2.89 -16.10
C CYS A 321 -11.65 1.70 -15.33
N GLY A 322 -12.98 1.57 -15.31
CA GLY A 322 -13.62 0.34 -14.86
C GLY A 322 -13.25 -0.81 -15.79
N SER A 323 -13.00 -2.00 -15.26
CA SER A 323 -12.64 -3.17 -16.08
C SER A 323 -13.10 -4.48 -15.45
N VAL A 324 -13.25 -5.51 -16.29
CA VAL A 324 -13.61 -6.88 -15.89
C VAL A 324 -12.49 -7.81 -16.32
N MET A 325 -11.92 -8.57 -15.38
CA MET A 325 -10.85 -9.53 -15.66
C MET A 325 -11.37 -10.73 -16.47
N ALA A 326 -10.55 -11.20 -17.41
CA ALA A 326 -10.90 -12.33 -18.28
C ALA A 326 -10.86 -13.69 -17.56
N GLU A 327 -10.19 -13.81 -16.41
CA GLU A 327 -10.16 -15.06 -15.61
C GLU A 327 -11.57 -15.56 -15.25
N ARG A 328 -12.50 -14.63 -14.97
CA ARG A 328 -13.89 -14.96 -14.62
C ARG A 328 -14.73 -15.28 -15.88
N TYR A 329 -14.36 -14.73 -17.03
CA TYR A 329 -15.08 -14.85 -18.29
C TYR A 329 -14.09 -14.88 -19.45
N PRO A 330 -13.62 -16.07 -19.86
CA PRO A 330 -12.55 -16.19 -20.85
C PRO A 330 -12.89 -15.53 -22.19
N CYS A 331 -11.86 -14.96 -22.83
CA CYS A 331 -11.85 -14.58 -24.24
C CYS A 331 -10.75 -15.33 -24.96
N ASP A 332 -10.95 -15.54 -26.26
CA ASP A 332 -9.90 -16.00 -27.15
C ASP A 332 -9.27 -14.82 -27.92
N HIS A 333 -8.12 -15.08 -28.55
CA HIS A 333 -7.38 -14.08 -29.33
C HIS A 333 -8.05 -13.67 -30.64
N ARG A 334 -9.23 -14.19 -30.99
CA ARG A 334 -9.98 -13.75 -32.19
C ARG A 334 -10.77 -12.47 -31.95
N TRP A 335 -10.89 -12.06 -30.69
CA TRP A 335 -11.73 -10.96 -30.24
C TRP A 335 -10.90 -9.93 -29.46
N GLU A 336 -9.86 -9.39 -30.08
CA GLU A 336 -8.94 -8.47 -29.40
C GLU A 336 -9.23 -7.00 -29.71
N ALA A 337 -9.11 -6.18 -28.68
CA ALA A 337 -9.26 -4.74 -28.80
C ALA A 337 -8.03 -4.11 -29.47
N GLY A 338 -8.26 -3.21 -30.40
CA GLY A 338 -7.24 -2.36 -31.00
C GLY A 338 -7.67 -0.91 -31.08
N VAL A 339 -6.73 -0.03 -31.41
CA VAL A 339 -6.98 1.40 -31.55
C VAL A 339 -6.19 1.99 -32.70
N ILE A 340 -6.78 2.99 -33.34
CA ILE A 340 -6.09 3.92 -34.24
C ILE A 340 -6.28 5.30 -33.67
N CYS A 341 -5.17 5.97 -33.35
CA CYS A 341 -5.15 7.35 -32.89
C CYS A 341 -4.82 8.29 -34.06
N LEU A 342 -5.09 9.58 -33.90
CA LEU A 342 -4.71 10.60 -34.90
C LEU A 342 -3.20 10.60 -35.18
N GLY A 343 -2.39 10.31 -34.15
CA GLY A 343 -0.94 10.47 -34.21
C GLY A 343 -0.56 11.95 -34.15
N GLN A 344 0.48 12.30 -33.41
CA GLN A 344 1.04 13.64 -33.52
C GLN A 344 1.72 13.76 -34.88
N GLU A 345 1.05 14.42 -35.83
CA GLU A 345 1.62 14.78 -37.13
C GLU A 345 2.91 15.60 -36.93
N ARG A 346 4.06 14.93 -36.97
CA ARG A 346 5.36 15.61 -37.19
C ARG A 346 6.23 14.96 -38.25
N VAL A 347 5.73 13.99 -39.03
CA VAL A 347 6.56 13.31 -40.04
C VAL A 347 5.91 13.20 -41.43
N TRP A 348 4.58 13.31 -41.56
CA TRP A 348 3.93 13.23 -42.88
C TRP A 348 4.29 14.37 -43.83
N THR A 349 4.64 15.54 -43.29
CA THR A 349 5.11 16.67 -44.10
C THR A 349 6.48 16.42 -44.73
N SER A 350 7.39 15.65 -44.10
CA SER A 350 8.74 15.48 -44.64
C SER A 350 8.83 14.46 -45.78
N VAL A 351 8.03 13.38 -45.74
CA VAL A 351 8.06 12.35 -46.80
C VAL A 351 7.32 12.83 -48.03
N VAL A 352 6.14 13.44 -47.88
CA VAL A 352 5.39 14.01 -49.01
C VAL A 352 6.11 15.22 -49.60
N PHE A 353 6.73 16.11 -48.79
CA PHE A 353 7.58 17.17 -49.36
C PHE A 353 8.81 16.60 -50.06
N ARG A 354 9.46 15.54 -49.55
CA ARG A 354 10.59 14.91 -50.26
C ARG A 354 10.13 14.29 -51.58
N PHE A 355 9.03 13.54 -51.60
CA PHE A 355 8.48 12.98 -52.83
C PHE A 355 8.03 14.06 -53.82
N MET A 356 7.35 15.11 -53.36
CA MET A 356 6.93 16.24 -54.23
C MET A 356 8.10 17.09 -54.73
N SER A 357 9.15 17.26 -53.94
CA SER A 357 10.38 17.95 -54.39
C SER A 357 11.17 17.11 -55.40
N TYR A 358 11.23 15.77 -55.23
CA TYR A 358 11.82 14.89 -56.23
C TYR A 358 11.03 14.90 -57.54
N THR A 359 9.69 14.85 -57.51
CA THR A 359 8.88 14.89 -58.74
C THR A 359 8.97 16.24 -59.45
N LEU A 360 8.98 17.36 -58.72
CA LEU A 360 9.20 18.69 -59.29
C LEU A 360 10.62 18.82 -59.89
N ALA A 361 11.65 18.32 -59.21
CA ALA A 361 13.02 18.33 -59.74
C ALA A 361 13.15 17.50 -61.03
N PHE A 362 12.54 16.32 -61.09
CA PHE A 362 12.50 15.49 -62.30
C PHE A 362 11.76 16.18 -63.45
N ALA A 363 10.63 16.84 -63.17
CA ALA A 363 9.89 17.59 -64.18
C ALA A 363 10.69 18.80 -64.71
N SER A 364 11.43 19.51 -63.85
CA SER A 364 12.31 20.62 -64.26
C SER A 364 13.48 20.15 -65.12
N ILE A 365 14.10 19.01 -64.79
CA ILE A 365 15.18 18.41 -65.59
C ILE A 365 14.65 18.01 -66.97
N PHE A 366 13.49 17.37 -67.03
CA PHE A 366 12.88 16.95 -68.30
C PHE A 366 12.51 18.15 -69.18
N MET A 367 11.90 19.19 -68.62
CA MET A 367 11.65 20.45 -69.36
C MET A 367 12.95 21.08 -69.84
N GLY A 368 14.01 21.08 -69.01
CA GLY A 368 15.32 21.60 -69.40
C GLY A 368 15.94 20.85 -70.58
N PHE A 369 15.85 19.51 -70.61
CA PHE A 369 16.28 18.69 -71.73
C PHE A 369 15.46 18.96 -73.00
N PHE A 370 14.14 19.13 -72.88
CA PHE A 370 13.27 19.50 -74.00
C PHE A 370 13.60 20.89 -74.56
N LEU A 371 13.77 21.88 -73.68
CA LEU A 371 14.13 23.24 -74.09
C LEU A 371 15.52 23.28 -74.75
N TYR A 372 16.49 22.56 -74.19
CA TYR A 372 17.84 22.46 -74.76
C TYR A 372 17.82 21.81 -76.15
N SER A 373 17.05 20.72 -76.32
CA SER A 373 16.92 20.04 -77.61
C SER A 373 16.22 20.94 -78.63
N TYR A 374 15.15 21.62 -78.23
CA TYR A 374 14.43 22.59 -79.07
C TYR A 374 15.32 23.77 -79.51
N LEU A 375 16.12 24.34 -78.60
CA LEU A 375 17.06 25.41 -78.93
C LEU A 375 18.22 24.93 -79.80
N LYS A 376 18.69 23.69 -79.61
CA LYS A 376 19.76 23.10 -80.41
C LYS A 376 19.31 22.84 -81.85
N ASP A 377 18.06 22.43 -82.06
CA ASP A 377 17.50 22.24 -83.40
C ASP A 377 17.26 23.58 -84.11
N ASN A 378 16.80 24.61 -83.39
CA ASN A 378 16.66 25.95 -83.97
C ASN A 378 18.02 26.61 -84.30
N LYS A 379 19.09 26.32 -83.55
CA LYS A 379 20.45 26.82 -83.86
C LYS A 379 21.08 26.18 -85.10
N LYS A 380 20.54 25.06 -85.59
CA LYS A 380 21.01 24.40 -86.83
C LYS A 380 20.43 25.01 -88.11
N GLN A 381 19.41 25.86 -88.01
CA GLN A 381 18.81 26.53 -89.17
C GLN A 381 19.49 27.85 -89.57
N ASP A 382 20.35 28.43 -88.72
CA ASP A 382 21.00 29.72 -88.96
C ASP A 382 22.45 29.64 -89.48
N THR A 383 22.93 28.46 -89.89
CA THR A 383 24.25 28.31 -90.53
C THR A 383 24.14 27.72 -91.93
N HIS A 384 23.63 28.52 -92.86
CA HIS A 384 23.99 28.40 -94.28
C HIS A 384 24.98 29.52 -94.62
N PRO A 385 26.24 29.20 -94.98
CA PRO A 385 27.19 30.20 -95.43
C PRO A 385 26.86 30.66 -96.85
N SER A 386 26.82 31.97 -97.04
CA SER A 386 26.91 32.60 -98.36
C SER A 386 28.23 32.20 -99.01
N ALA A 387 28.19 31.60 -100.18
CA ALA A 387 29.37 31.43 -101.04
C ALA A 387 28.96 31.46 -102.52
N LEU A 388 29.50 32.49 -103.19
CA LEU A 388 29.71 32.74 -104.62
C LEU A 388 28.50 32.87 -105.55
#